data_AF-A0A7S1XTP4-F1
#
_entry.id   AF-A0A7S1XTP4-F1
#
_cell.length_a   1.000
_cell.length_b   1.000
_cell.length_c   1.000
_cell.angle_alpha   90.00
_cell.angle_beta   90.00
_cell.angle_gamma   90.00
#
_symmetry.space_group_name_H-M   'P 1'
#
loop_
_entity.id
_entity.type
_entity.pdbx_description
1 polymer ?
#
loop_
_entity_poly.entity_id
_entity_poly.type
_entity_poly.pdbx_seq_one_letter_code
_entity_poly.pdbx_strand_id
1 'polypeptide(L)'
;SAKLAADGRSVAGEMLAPLLSVPGRTFPVEVFYTPEPQRDYVEAAVKAVLMIHEYEPEGDVLLFLTGEAEINDAVERISHGAELLDADTYGELDVYPLYSSLPPAQQQLIF
;
A
#
# COMPACT_ATOMS: atom_id res chain seq x y z
N SER A 1 -1.58 -57.74 8.11
CA SER A 1 -1.05 -58.23 6.83
C SER A 1 -0.52 -57.06 6.03
N ALA A 2 0.80 -56.88 6.00
CA ALA A 2 1.46 -55.82 5.25
C ALA A 2 1.69 -56.28 3.80
N LYS A 3 1.37 -55.42 2.83
CA LYS A 3 1.75 -55.63 1.43
C LYS A 3 2.92 -54.70 1.12
N LEU A 4 4.09 -55.31 0.92
CA LEU A 4 5.35 -54.68 0.57
C LEU A 4 5.30 -54.27 -0.91
N ALA A 5 5.56 -52.99 -1.20
CA ALA A 5 5.85 -52.54 -2.57
C ALA A 5 7.34 -52.82 -2.88
N ALA A 6 7.59 -53.29 -4.09
CA ALA A 6 8.85 -53.82 -4.55
C ALA A 6 9.71 -52.73 -5.20
N ASP A 7 10.22 -51.80 -4.40
CA ASP A 7 11.25 -50.85 -4.81
C ASP A 7 11.98 -50.31 -3.58
N GLY A 8 13.12 -50.93 -3.26
CA GLY A 8 13.96 -50.64 -2.10
C GLY A 8 14.68 -49.29 -2.12
N ARG A 9 13.95 -48.19 -2.28
CA ARG A 9 14.46 -46.83 -1.99
C ARG A 9 13.71 -46.29 -0.77
N SER A 10 14.43 -46.24 0.35
CA SER A 10 14.08 -45.40 1.50
C SER A 10 14.07 -43.95 1.03
N VAL A 11 12.89 -43.41 0.71
CA VAL A 11 12.68 -41.97 0.71
C VAL A 11 12.68 -41.53 2.16
N ALA A 12 13.85 -41.06 2.62
CA ALA A 12 13.96 -40.31 3.87
C ALA A 12 12.81 -39.29 3.88
N GLY A 13 11.99 -39.34 4.92
CA GLY A 13 10.75 -38.58 5.00
C GLY A 13 10.99 -37.13 4.62
N GLU A 14 10.30 -36.67 3.60
CA GLU A 14 10.14 -35.24 3.34
C GLU A 14 9.43 -34.68 4.57
N MET A 15 10.21 -34.22 5.55
CA MET A 15 9.70 -33.39 6.63
C MET A 15 9.28 -32.06 6.00
N LEU A 16 8.08 -32.04 5.45
CA LEU A 16 7.42 -30.80 5.05
C LEU A 16 7.41 -29.89 6.29
N ALA A 17 8.07 -28.73 6.16
CA ALA A 17 8.07 -27.75 7.23
C ALA A 17 6.62 -27.39 7.60
N PRO A 18 6.30 -27.24 8.89
CA PRO A 18 4.92 -27.02 9.32
C PRO A 18 4.38 -25.70 8.76
N LEU A 19 3.26 -25.79 8.03
CA LEU A 19 2.52 -24.63 7.56
C LEU A 19 1.58 -24.15 8.66
N LEU A 20 1.86 -22.97 9.22
CA LEU A 20 0.96 -22.27 10.12
C LEU A 20 0.17 -21.21 9.35
N SER A 21 -1.16 -21.34 9.28
CA SER A 21 -2.04 -20.31 8.72
C SER A 21 -2.72 -19.55 9.85
N VAL A 22 -2.50 -18.24 9.89
CA VAL A 22 -3.24 -17.34 10.78
C VAL A 22 -4.40 -16.75 9.97
N PRO A 23 -5.66 -17.02 10.33
CA PRO A 23 -6.80 -16.47 9.61
C PRO A 23 -6.79 -14.94 9.75
N GLY A 24 -6.58 -14.24 8.64
CA GLY A 24 -6.66 -12.79 8.58
C GLY A 24 -8.10 -12.31 8.78
N ARG A 25 -8.25 -11.07 9.26
CA ARG A 25 -9.50 -10.32 9.16
C ARG A 25 -9.29 -9.29 8.05
N THR A 26 -9.82 -9.57 6.87
CA THR A 26 -9.89 -8.58 5.78
C THR A 26 -11.30 -8.04 5.74
N PHE A 27 -11.43 -6.73 5.75
CA PHE A 27 -12.68 -6.08 5.35
C PHE A 27 -12.78 -6.12 3.81
N PRO A 28 -13.99 -6.15 3.24
CA PRO A 28 -14.13 -6.03 1.79
C PRO A 28 -13.52 -4.71 1.32
N VAL A 29 -12.79 -4.75 0.20
CA VAL A 29 -12.15 -3.58 -0.42
C VAL A 29 -12.71 -3.42 -1.82
N GLU A 30 -13.16 -2.22 -2.15
CA GLU A 30 -13.57 -1.85 -3.51
C GLU A 30 -12.33 -1.48 -4.33
N VAL A 31 -12.29 -1.94 -5.59
CA VAL A 31 -11.14 -1.72 -6.48
C VAL A 31 -11.60 -0.92 -7.68
N PHE A 32 -10.95 0.23 -7.88
CA PHE A 32 -11.19 1.13 -9.00
C PHE A 32 -10.02 1.08 -9.98
N TYR A 33 -10.34 1.12 -11.27
CA TYR A 33 -9.37 1.14 -12.36
C TYR A 33 -9.58 2.38 -13.22
N THR A 34 -8.49 2.95 -13.73
CA THR A 34 -8.58 3.97 -14.77
C THR A 34 -9.09 3.34 -16.07
N PRO A 35 -9.90 4.06 -16.87
CA PRO A 35 -10.42 3.53 -18.14
C PRO A 35 -9.31 3.28 -19.17
N GLU A 36 -8.22 4.05 -19.08
CA GLU A 36 -7.06 3.94 -19.96
C GLU A 36 -5.75 4.02 -19.15
N PRO A 37 -4.62 3.49 -19.67
CA PRO A 37 -3.31 3.64 -19.06
C PRO A 37 -2.90 5.10 -18.90
N GLN A 38 -2.38 5.45 -17.73
CA GLN A 38 -1.90 6.80 -17.44
C GLN A 38 -0.44 6.94 -17.88
N ARG A 39 -0.16 7.91 -18.77
CA ARG A 39 1.21 8.18 -19.23
C ARG A 39 2.10 8.68 -18.11
N ASP A 40 1.52 9.48 -17.22
CA ASP A 40 2.16 9.98 -16.00
C ASP A 40 1.33 9.48 -14.80
N TYR A 41 1.79 8.39 -14.20
CA TYR A 41 1.07 7.78 -13.08
C TYR A 41 1.25 8.56 -11.78
N VAL A 42 2.32 9.35 -11.63
CA VAL A 42 2.55 10.18 -10.44
C VAL A 42 1.53 11.31 -10.43
N GLU A 43 1.37 12.00 -11.56
CA GLU A 43 0.32 13.01 -11.75
C GLU A 43 -1.09 12.44 -11.52
N ALA A 44 -1.36 11.26 -12.07
CA ALA A 44 -2.66 10.61 -11.88
C ALA A 44 -2.90 10.21 -10.41
N ALA A 45 -1.86 9.75 -9.71
CA ALA A 45 -1.91 9.41 -8.30
C ALA A 45 -2.17 10.63 -7.42
N VAL A 46 -1.46 11.75 -7.65
CA VAL A 46 -1.70 13.02 -6.93
C VAL A 46 -3.15 13.47 -7.09
N LYS A 47 -3.68 13.44 -8.32
CA LYS A 47 -5.09 13.75 -8.58
C LYS A 47 -6.05 12.82 -7.87
N ALA A 48 -5.76 11.51 -7.85
CA ALA A 48 -6.58 10.54 -7.15
C ALA A 48 -6.61 10.82 -5.63
N VAL A 49 -5.48 11.14 -5.00
CA VAL A 49 -5.43 11.50 -3.57
C VAL A 49 -6.29 12.73 -3.28
N LEU A 50 -6.16 13.80 -4.08
CA LEU A 50 -6.95 15.02 -3.88
C LEU A 50 -8.46 14.77 -4.09
N MET A 51 -8.84 13.95 -5.07
CA MET A 51 -10.24 13.56 -5.26
C MET A 51 -10.77 12.71 -4.10
N ILE A 52 -9.98 11.79 -3.56
CA ILE A 52 -10.37 11.00 -2.38
C ILE A 52 -10.60 11.95 -1.20
N HIS A 53 -9.68 12.88 -0.95
CA HIS A 53 -9.82 13.88 0.11
C HIS A 53 -11.08 14.73 -0.02
N GLU A 54 -11.47 15.11 -1.24
CA GLU A 54 -12.63 15.98 -1.49
C GLU A 54 -13.98 15.24 -1.41
N TYR A 55 -14.02 13.96 -1.81
CA TYR A 55 -15.29 13.26 -2.09
C TYR A 55 -15.54 12.01 -1.24
N GLU A 56 -14.53 11.43 -0.60
CA GLU A 56 -14.70 10.25 0.24
C GLU A 56 -14.85 10.62 1.73
N PRO A 57 -15.46 9.75 2.56
CA PRO A 57 -15.51 9.94 4.00
C PRO A 57 -14.12 9.99 4.66
N GLU A 58 -14.06 10.54 5.88
CA GLU A 58 -12.82 10.63 6.68
C GLU A 58 -12.06 9.30 6.79
N GLY A 59 -10.74 9.35 6.56
CA GLY A 59 -9.83 8.24 6.68
C GLY A 59 -8.45 8.53 6.09
N ASP A 60 -7.47 7.67 6.39
CA ASP A 60 -6.10 7.83 5.90
C ASP A 60 -5.93 7.31 4.46
N VAL A 61 -5.05 7.95 3.69
CA VAL A 61 -4.69 7.53 2.33
C VAL A 61 -3.27 6.98 2.29
N LEU A 62 -3.13 5.73 1.86
CA LEU A 62 -1.81 5.11 1.62
C LEU A 62 -1.49 5.08 0.12
N LEU A 63 -0.58 5.96 -0.31
CA LEU A 63 -0.11 6.03 -1.70
C LEU A 63 1.22 5.27 -1.89
N PHE A 64 1.28 4.39 -2.89
CA PHE A 64 2.49 3.67 -3.28
C PHE A 64 3.15 4.33 -4.50
N LEU A 65 4.43 4.69 -4.36
CA LEU A 65 5.28 5.22 -5.45
C LEU A 65 6.62 4.48 -5.46
N THR A 66 7.38 4.61 -6.55
CA THR A 66 8.51 3.70 -6.81
C THR A 66 9.84 4.16 -6.21
N GLY A 67 10.00 5.45 -5.92
CA GLY A 67 11.27 5.98 -5.43
C GLY A 67 11.15 7.29 -4.67
N GLU A 68 12.20 7.61 -3.91
CA GLU A 68 12.30 8.80 -3.05
C GLU A 68 12.01 10.10 -3.81
N ALA A 69 12.53 10.26 -5.03
CA ALA A 69 12.30 11.47 -5.83
C ALA A 69 10.81 11.66 -6.18
N GLU A 70 10.11 10.59 -6.58
CA GLU A 70 8.68 10.62 -6.89
C GLU A 70 7.84 10.86 -5.64
N ILE A 71 8.24 10.26 -4.52
CA ILE A 71 7.56 10.45 -3.23
C ILE A 71 7.62 11.92 -2.81
N ASN A 72 8.80 12.52 -2.85
CA ASN A 72 8.95 13.92 -2.45
C ASN A 72 8.21 14.88 -3.39
N ASP A 73 8.23 14.63 -4.71
CA ASP A 73 7.43 15.40 -5.68
C ASP A 73 5.92 15.29 -5.36
N ALA A 74 5.43 14.07 -5.12
CA ALA A 74 4.03 13.85 -4.78
C ALA A 74 3.63 14.55 -3.46
N VAL A 75 4.48 14.51 -2.42
CA VAL A 75 4.23 15.22 -1.16
C VAL A 75 4.05 16.71 -1.42
N GLU A 76 4.96 17.35 -2.14
CA GLU A 76 4.87 18.79 -2.44
C GLU A 76 3.58 19.13 -3.20
N ARG A 77 3.23 18.36 -4.22
CA ARG A 77 2.03 18.62 -5.05
C ARG A 77 0.73 18.35 -4.30
N ILE A 78 0.66 17.32 -3.47
CA ILE A 78 -0.53 17.00 -2.67
C ILE A 78 -0.72 18.07 -1.60
N SER A 79 0.33 18.43 -0.86
CA SER A 79 0.26 19.50 0.14
C SER A 79 -0.18 20.82 -0.49
N HIS A 80 0.41 21.20 -1.63
CA HIS A 80 0.00 22.41 -2.34
C HIS A 80 -1.45 22.33 -2.85
N GLY A 81 -1.87 21.17 -3.37
CA GLY A 81 -3.24 20.96 -3.81
C GLY A 81 -4.25 21.07 -2.67
N ALA A 82 -3.91 20.56 -1.49
CA ALA A 82 -4.75 20.65 -0.30
C ALA A 82 -4.85 22.07 0.25
N GLU A 83 -3.77 22.85 0.22
CA GLU A 83 -3.78 24.27 0.61
C GLU A 83 -4.74 25.14 -0.24
N LEU A 84 -5.05 24.71 -1.45
CA LEU A 84 -5.99 25.40 -2.35
C LEU A 84 -7.46 25.03 -2.07
N LEU A 85 -7.71 24.00 -1.26
CA LEU A 85 -9.05 23.60 -0.85
C LEU A 85 -9.49 24.40 0.38
N ASP A 86 -10.80 24.59 0.53
CA ASP A 86 -11.37 25.22 1.71
C ASP A 86 -11.32 24.26 2.90
N ALA A 87 -10.41 24.50 3.84
CA ALA A 87 -10.20 23.63 5.00
C ALA A 87 -11.43 23.51 5.90
N ASP A 88 -12.29 24.53 5.95
CA ASP A 88 -13.56 24.48 6.69
C ASP A 88 -14.56 23.49 6.07
N THR A 89 -14.46 23.25 4.76
CA THR A 89 -15.34 22.34 4.02
C THR A 89 -14.77 20.91 3.94
N TYR A 90 -13.47 20.76 3.66
CA TYR A 90 -12.84 19.46 3.35
C TYR A 90 -11.90 18.94 4.44
N GLY A 91 -11.64 19.73 5.48
CA GLY A 91 -10.66 19.38 6.53
C GLY A 91 -9.21 19.59 6.08
N GLU A 92 -8.30 19.47 7.06
CA GLU A 92 -6.85 19.53 6.84
C GLU A 92 -6.34 18.18 6.31
N LEU A 93 -5.29 18.23 5.48
CA LEU A 93 -4.61 17.04 4.96
C LEU A 93 -3.12 17.09 5.30
N ASP A 94 -2.71 16.27 6.26
CA ASP A 94 -1.30 16.06 6.57
C ASP A 94 -0.68 15.01 5.65
N VAL A 95 0.49 15.31 5.09
CA VAL A 95 1.16 14.45 4.10
C VAL A 95 2.56 14.10 4.58
N TYR A 96 2.83 12.79 4.73
CA TYR A 96 4.12 12.29 5.24
C TYR A 96 4.81 11.37 4.23
N PRO A 97 6.08 11.62 3.88
CA PRO A 97 6.85 10.70 3.05
C PRO A 97 7.26 9.45 3.86
N LEU A 98 7.32 8.29 3.19
CA LEU A 98 7.91 7.08 3.75
C LEU A 98 8.79 6.36 2.72
N TYR A 99 10.10 6.35 2.97
CA TYR A 99 11.08 5.64 2.15
C TYR A 99 12.30 5.22 2.99
N SER A 100 13.10 4.27 2.47
CA SER A 100 14.10 3.54 3.26
C SER A 100 15.24 4.38 3.83
N SER A 101 15.57 5.50 3.20
CA SER A 101 16.64 6.43 3.62
C SER A 101 16.21 7.40 4.72
N LEU A 102 14.92 7.47 5.08
CA LEU A 102 14.46 8.38 6.14
C LEU A 102 15.06 8.00 7.50
N PRO A 103 15.54 8.98 8.30
CA PRO A 103 15.85 8.79 9.71
C PRO A 103 14.69 8.12 10.47
N PRO A 104 14.97 7.22 11.43
CA PRO A 104 13.92 6.53 12.19
C PRO A 104 12.92 7.49 12.86
N ALA A 105 13.39 8.63 13.35
CA ALA A 105 12.52 9.65 13.96
C ALA A 105 11.48 10.22 12.99
N GLN A 106 11.81 10.33 11.69
CA GLN A 106 10.88 10.78 10.66
C GLN A 106 9.93 9.65 10.22
N GLN A 107 10.40 8.40 10.16
CA GLN A 107 9.54 7.25 9.85
C GLN A 107 8.44 7.05 10.90
N GLN A 108 8.68 7.42 12.15
CA GLN A 108 7.69 7.32 13.23
C GLN A 108 6.57 8.36 13.14
N LEU A 109 6.71 9.40 12.31
CA LEU A 109 5.68 10.44 12.19
C LEU A 109 4.41 9.98 11.45
N ILE A 110 4.46 8.82 10.79
CA ILE A 110 3.29 8.26 10.07
C ILE A 110 2.26 7.60 11.00
N PHE A 111 2.53 7.54 12.30
CA PHE A 111 1.71 6.90 13.34
C PHE A 111 1.31 7.92 14.41
#